data_AF-A0A1W1CQF9-F1
#
_entry.id   AF-A0A1W1CQF9-F1
#
_cell.length_a   1.000
_cell.length_b   1.000
_cell.length_c   1.000
_cell.angle_alpha   90.00
_cell.angle_beta   90.00
_cell.angle_gamma   90.00
#
_symmetry.space_group_name_H-M   'P 1'
#
loop_
_entity.id
_entity.type
_entity.pdbx_description
1 polymer ?
#
loop_
_entity_poly.entity_id
_entity_poly.type
_entity_poly.pdbx_seq_one_letter_code
_entity_poly.pdbx_strand_id
1 'polypeptide(L)' 'MKKFLPSQKFKKKLADGSVLFTLEYTQELEILPFIQKWLPDLIVVKPLELKEAYVEKLKASLGNYDELLSN' A
#
# COMPACT_ATOMS: atom_id res chain seq x y z
N MET A 1 12.34 12.20 6.32
CA MET A 1 11.77 11.03 5.62
C MET A 1 12.71 10.64 4.51
N LYS A 2 13.10 9.37 4.41
CA LYS A 2 13.89 8.88 3.27
C LYS A 2 13.00 8.91 2.03
N LYS A 3 13.49 9.50 0.94
CA LYS A 3 12.75 9.59 -0.32
C LYS A 3 12.97 8.28 -1.08
N PHE A 4 11.92 7.50 -1.26
CA PHE A 4 11.99 6.20 -1.96
C PHE A 4 11.59 6.33 -3.43
N LEU A 5 10.71 7.28 -3.74
CA LEU A 5 10.23 7.54 -5.09
C LEU A 5 10.50 9.00 -5.49
N PRO A 6 10.88 9.28 -6.76
CA PRO A 6 11.22 10.63 -7.22
C PRO A 6 10.07 11.65 -7.03
N SER A 7 8.84 11.22 -7.25
CA SER A 7 7.62 12.06 -7.16
C SER A 7 7.08 12.21 -5.73
N GLN A 8 7.70 11.56 -4.74
CA GLN A 8 7.24 11.56 -3.35
C GLN A 8 7.30 12.96 -2.72
N LYS A 9 6.16 13.42 -2.22
CA LYS A 9 5.94 14.72 -1.56
C LYS A 9 5.38 14.48 -0.15
N PHE A 10 6.14 14.85 0.87
CA PHE A 10 5.68 14.81 2.26
C PHE A 10 4.50 15.79 2.44
N LYS A 11 3.46 15.36 3.17
CA LYS A 11 2.32 16.22 3.50
C LYS A 11 2.37 16.67 4.95
N LYS A 12 2.36 15.73 5.89
CA LYS A 12 2.40 16.01 7.33
C LYS A 12 2.73 14.77 8.14
N LYS A 13 3.17 15.00 9.39
CA LYS A 13 3.21 13.99 10.44
C LYS A 13 1.88 14.06 11.21
N LEU A 14 1.27 12.91 11.45
CA LEU A 14 0.03 12.80 12.25
C LEU A 14 0.38 12.73 13.75
N ALA A 15 -0.63 12.90 14.59
CA ALA A 15 -0.46 12.92 16.05
C ALA A 15 0.03 11.58 16.62
N ASP A 16 -0.32 10.47 15.96
CA ASP A 16 0.14 9.11 16.28
C ASP A 16 1.60 8.82 15.85
N GLY A 17 2.27 9.81 15.24
CA GLY A 17 3.63 9.69 14.76
C GLY A 17 3.76 9.18 13.32
N SER A 18 2.66 8.74 12.69
CA SER A 18 2.64 8.30 11.30
C SER A 18 2.86 9.47 10.32
N VAL A 19 3.19 9.14 9.08
CA VAL A 19 3.51 10.13 8.05
C VAL A 19 2.57 10.00 6.87
N LEU A 20 1.90 11.10 6.54
CA LEU A 20 1.13 11.23 5.31
C LEU A 20 2.02 11.82 4.21
N PHE A 21 2.03 11.17 3.05
CA PHE A 21 2.70 11.67 1.85
C PHE A 21 1.89 11.33 0.60
N THR A 22 2.24 11.97 -0.50
CA THR A 22 1.68 11.71 -1.83
C THR A 22 2.80 11.40 -2.81
N LEU A 23 2.47 10.74 -3.90
CA LEU A 23 3.39 10.47 -5.01
C LEU A 23 2.57 10.47 -6.30
N GLU A 24 3.25 10.63 -7.42
CA GLU A 24 2.68 10.51 -8.75
C GLU A 24 3.13 9.17 -9.36
N TYR A 25 2.19 8.45 -9.96
CA TYR A 25 2.39 7.17 -10.63
C TYR A 25 1.55 7.13 -11.91
N THR A 26 1.98 6.34 -12.89
CA THR A 26 1.32 6.27 -14.21
C THR A 26 0.39 5.07 -14.31
N GLN A 27 0.84 3.92 -13.81
CA GLN A 27 0.10 2.66 -13.87
C GLN A 27 0.04 2.03 -12.48
N GLU A 28 -1.08 1.39 -12.13
CA GLU A 28 -1.23 0.72 -10.84
C GLU A 28 -0.20 -0.39 -10.64
N LEU A 29 0.12 -1.12 -11.71
CA LEU A 29 1.11 -2.20 -11.71
C LEU A 29 2.52 -1.72 -11.31
N GLU A 30 2.84 -0.44 -11.49
CA GLU A 30 4.13 0.14 -11.09
C GLU A 30 4.21 0.37 -9.58
N ILE A 31 3.09 0.74 -8.94
CA ILE A 31 3.06 1.15 -7.53
C ILE A 31 2.67 0.00 -6.58
N LEU A 32 1.90 -0.98 -7.05
CA LEU A 32 1.44 -2.11 -6.24
C LEU A 32 2.59 -2.89 -5.57
N PRO A 33 3.70 -3.25 -6.25
CA PRO A 33 4.80 -3.97 -5.61
C PRO A 33 5.47 -3.15 -4.49
N PHE A 34 5.54 -1.83 -4.67
CA PHE A 34 6.06 -0.94 -3.63
C PHE A 34 5.15 -0.97 -2.40
N ILE A 35 3.83 -0.80 -2.58
CA ILE A 35 2.86 -0.86 -1.48
C ILE A 35 2.98 -2.20 -0.74
N GLN A 36 3.01 -3.31 -1.48
CA GLN A 36 3.10 -4.67 -0.91
C GLN A 36 4.37 -4.90 -0.08
N LYS A 37 5.52 -4.39 -0.55
CA LYS A 37 6.79 -4.52 0.16
C LYS A 37 6.79 -3.85 1.55
N TRP A 38 5.96 -2.82 1.72
CA TRP A 38 5.89 -2.03 2.95
C TRP A 38 4.76 -2.45 3.88
N LEU A 39 4.14 -3.60 3.63
CA LEU A 39 3.08 -4.10 4.50
C LEU A 39 3.63 -4.73 5.77
N PRO A 40 2.91 -4.57 6.90
CA PRO A 40 1.61 -3.87 7.07
C PRO A 40 1.71 -2.35 7.33
N ASP A 41 2.92 -1.79 7.32
CA ASP A 41 3.22 -0.43 7.80
C ASP A 41 2.81 0.71 6.85
N LEU A 42 2.47 0.38 5.60
CA LEU A 42 1.97 1.34 4.60
C LEU A 42 0.53 1.02 4.19
N ILE A 43 -0.33 2.04 4.26
CA ILE A 43 -1.72 1.96 3.83
C ILE A 43 -2.04 2.93 2.71
N VAL A 44 -2.84 2.48 1.73
CA VAL A 44 -3.37 3.33 0.67
C VAL A 44 -4.58 4.09 1.20
N VAL A 45 -4.46 5.41 1.31
CA VAL A 45 -5.58 6.28 1.71
C VAL A 45 -6.43 6.67 0.50
N LYS A 46 -5.78 6.98 -0.63
CA LYS A 46 -6.39 7.38 -1.91
C LYS A 46 -5.46 6.98 -3.08
N PRO A 47 -6.00 6.82 -4.31
CA PRO A 47 -7.42 6.87 -4.67
C PRO A 47 -8.19 5.62 -4.21
N LEU A 48 -9.53 5.65 -4.25
CA LEU A 48 -10.36 4.59 -3.69
C LEU A 48 -10.18 3.28 -4.46
N GLU A 49 -10.11 3.39 -5.78
CA GLU A 49 -9.94 2.28 -6.73
C GLU A 49 -8.67 1.48 -6.41
N LEU A 50 -7.55 2.18 -6.18
CA LEU A 50 -6.28 1.55 -5.81
C LEU A 50 -6.37 0.86 -4.45
N LYS A 51 -7.08 1.47 -3.49
CA LYS A 51 -7.29 0.87 -2.16
C LYS A 51 -8.14 -0.40 -2.26
N GLU A 52 -9.21 -0.38 -3.06
CA GLU A 52 -10.09 -1.53 -3.27
C GLU A 52 -9.36 -2.68 -3.97
N ALA A 53 -8.68 -2.39 -5.08
CA ALA A 53 -7.86 -3.37 -5.80
C ALA A 53 -6.81 -4.02 -4.89
N TYR A 54 -6.24 -3.22 -3.99
CA TYR A 54 -5.30 -3.69 -2.98
C TYR A 54 -5.97 -4.59 -1.91
N VAL A 55 -7.13 -4.20 -1.37
CA VAL A 55 -7.89 -5.00 -0.39
C VAL A 55 -8.32 -6.35 -0.96
N GLU A 56 -8.76 -6.40 -2.22
CA GLU A 56 -9.14 -7.65 -2.86
C GLU A 56 -7.96 -8.61 -3.00
N LYS A 57 -6.76 -8.11 -3.33
CA LYS A 57 -5.53 -8.92 -3.36
C LYS A 57 -5.16 -9.46 -1.97
N LEU A 58 -5.36 -8.67 -0.92
CA LEU A 58 -5.13 -9.14 0.45
C LEU A 58 -6.09 -10.26 0.84
N LYS A 59 -7.39 -10.10 0.56
CA LYS A 59 -8.39 -11.14 0.83
C LYS A 59 -8.07 -12.45 0.11
N ALA A 60 -7.71 -12.36 -1.18
CA ALA A 60 -7.29 -13.54 -1.95
C ALA A 60 -6.02 -14.19 -1.35
N SER A 61 -5.07 -13.37 -0.88
CA SER A 61 -3.85 -13.88 -0.25
C SER A 61 -4.13 -14.59 1.07
N LEU A 62 -5.06 -14.08 1.88
CA LEU A 62 -5.51 -14.73 3.12
C LEU A 62 -6.29 -16.02 2.83
N GLY A 63 -7.19 -16.00 1.84
CA GLY A 63 -7.91 -17.22 1.42
C GLY A 63 -6.96 -18.34 0.99
N ASN A 64 -5.96 -18.02 0.17
CA ASN A 64 -4.92 -18.98 -0.22
C ASN A 64 -4.12 -19.49 0.98
N TYR A 65 -3.83 -18.63 1.96
CA TYR A 65 -3.14 -19.02 3.18
C TYR A 65 -3.97 -19.99 4.03
N ASP A 66 -5.27 -19.73 4.18
CA ASP A 66 -6.19 -20.61 4.92
C ASP A 66 -6.33 -21.98 4.24
N GLU A 67 -6.37 -22.02 2.90
CA GLU A 67 -6.35 -23.26 2.12
C GLU A 67 -5.05 -24.06 2.33
N LEU A 68 -3.90 -23.39 2.41
CA LEU A 68 -2.61 -24.03 2.67
C LEU A 68 -2.52 -24.65 4.08
N LEU A 69 -3.20 -24.06 5.07
CA LEU A 69 -3.24 -24.60 6.43
C LEU A 69 -4.25 -25.76 6.59
N SER A 70 -5.19 -25.89 5.64
CA SER A 70 -6.25 -26.91 5.66
C SER A 70 -5.86 -28.22 4.96
N ASN A 71 -4.69 -28.25 4.30
CA ASN A 71 -4.09 -29.44 3.67
C ASN A 71 -2.91 -29.96 4.50
#